data_AF-A0A245ZU76-F1
#
_entry.id   AF-A0A245ZU76-F1
#
_cell.length_a   1.000
_cell.length_b   1.000
_cell.length_c   1.000
_cell.angle_alpha   90.00
_cell.angle_beta   90.00
_cell.angle_gamma   90.00
#
_symmetry.space_group_name_H-M   'P 1'
#
loop_
_entity.id
_entity.type
_entity.pdbx_description
1 polymer ?
#
loop_
_entity_poly.entity_id
_entity_poly.type
_entity_poly.pdbx_seq_one_letter_code
_entity_poly.pdbx_strand_id
1 'polypeptide(L)' 'MTWQILAMYAFALAFALVGAGLLLALARPRSAGQVYAFRMIGIMALAGGVVLAMSATAMWQWSTGG' A
#
# COMPACT_ATOMS: atom_id res chain seq x y z
N MET A 1 -14.14 3.94 15.98
CA MET A 1 -13.20 3.16 15.13
C MET A 1 -12.66 2.00 15.94
N THR A 2 -12.70 0.78 15.40
CA THR A 2 -12.22 -0.43 16.09
C THR A 2 -10.71 -0.62 15.88
N TRP A 3 -10.06 -1.39 16.77
CA TRP A 3 -8.61 -1.67 16.68
C TRP A 3 -8.22 -2.39 15.37
N GLN A 4 -9.12 -3.22 14.83
CA GLN A 4 -8.92 -3.90 13.55
C GLN A 4 -8.87 -2.93 12.37
N ILE A 5 -9.79 -1.95 12.30
CA ILE A 5 -9.78 -0.93 11.24
C ILE A 5 -8.49 -0.11 11.30
N LEU A 6 -8.03 0.24 12.50
CA LEU A 6 -6.78 0.97 12.68
C LEU A 6 -5.57 0.15 12.20
N ALA A 7 -5.51 -1.14 12.52
CA ALA A 7 -4.47 -2.04 12.03
C ALA A 7 -4.48 -2.14 10.50
N MET A 8 -5.66 -2.24 9.86
CA MET A 8 -5.76 -2.27 8.39
C MET A 8 -5.22 -0.99 7.75
N TYR A 9 -5.52 0.18 8.29
CA TYR A 9 -4.92 1.43 7.82
C TYR A 9 -3.40 1.46 8.01
N ALA A 10 -2.89 0.93 9.13
CA ALA A 10 -1.44 0.84 9.35
C ALA A 10 -0.76 -0.05 8.30
N PHE A 11 -1.32 -1.22 7.99
CA PHE A 11 -0.81 -2.08 6.91
C PHE A 11 -0.94 -1.41 5.55
N ALA A 12 -2.03 -0.71 5.28
CA ALA A 12 -2.26 0.00 4.03
C ALA A 12 -1.18 1.09 3.83
N LEU A 13 -0.89 1.85 4.89
CA LEU A 13 0.17 2.86 4.91
C LEU A 13 1.54 2.22 4.68
N ALA A 14 1.85 1.12 5.38
CA ALA A 14 3.13 0.42 5.21
C ALA A 14 3.33 -0.06 3.77
N PHE A 15 2.30 -0.67 3.16
CA PHE A 15 2.33 -1.10 1.76
C PHE A 15 2.47 0.08 0.80
N ALA A 16 1.76 1.19 1.04
CA ALA A 16 1.88 2.39 0.22
C ALA A 16 3.29 3.00 0.31
N LEU A 17 3.87 3.09 1.50
CA LEU A 17 5.22 3.63 1.71
C LEU A 17 6.30 2.74 1.10
N VAL A 18 6.20 1.42 1.29
CA VAL A 18 7.16 0.47 0.68
C VAL A 18 7.02 0.47 -0.84
N GLY A 19 5.80 0.41 -1.37
CA GLY A 19 5.52 0.43 -2.80
C GLY A 19 6.02 1.72 -3.45
N ALA A 20 5.65 2.87 -2.89
CA ALA A 20 6.12 4.17 -3.36
C ALA A 20 7.64 4.32 -3.21
N GLY A 21 8.23 3.85 -2.11
CA GLY A 21 9.68 3.88 -1.89
C GLY A 21 10.46 3.05 -2.92
N LEU A 22 9.98 1.86 -3.26
CA LEU A 22 10.54 1.05 -4.34
C LEU A 22 10.44 1.75 -5.69
N LEU A 23 9.30 2.38 -5.98
CA LEU A 23 9.12 3.11 -7.23
C LEU A 23 9.98 4.38 -7.31
N LEU A 24 10.09 5.14 -6.21
CA LEU A 24 10.97 6.30 -6.10
C LEU A 24 12.45 5.90 -6.23
N ALA A 25 12.82 4.71 -5.76
CA ALA A 25 14.18 4.20 -5.91
C ALA A 25 14.57 3.91 -7.38
N LEU A 26 13.61 3.82 -8.31
CA LEU A 26 13.90 3.79 -9.75
C LEU A 26 14.38 5.14 -10.30
N ALA A 27 14.25 6.24 -9.56
CA ALA A 27 14.78 7.53 -9.99
C ALA A 27 16.31 7.55 -10.07
N ARG A 28 17.00 6.53 -9.52
CA ARG A 28 18.45 6.35 -9.62
C ARG A 28 18.81 5.22 -10.60
N PRO A 29 19.99 5.29 -11.25
CA PRO A 29 20.48 4.21 -12.12
C PRO A 29 20.57 2.89 -11.33
N ARG A 30 20.03 1.82 -11.92
CA ARG A 30 19.96 0.47 -11.33
C ARG A 30 20.18 -0.56 -12.43
N SER A 31 20.56 -1.78 -12.05
CA SER A 31 20.67 -2.88 -13.02
C SER A 31 19.30 -3.28 -13.58
N ALA A 32 19.27 -3.88 -14.77
CA ALA A 32 18.01 -4.26 -15.44
C ALA A 32 17.13 -5.17 -14.56
N GLY A 33 17.73 -6.15 -13.86
CA GLY A 33 16.99 -7.03 -12.95
C GLY A 33 16.37 -6.28 -11.76
N GLN A 34 17.07 -5.28 -11.20
CA GLN A 34 16.53 -4.46 -10.12
C GLN A 34 15.37 -3.59 -10.58
N VAL A 35 15.44 -3.02 -11.79
CA VAL A 35 14.35 -2.21 -12.37
C VAL A 35 13.07 -3.04 -12.52
N TYR A 36 13.18 -4.27 -13.02
CA TYR A 36 12.04 -5.18 -13.15
C TYR A 36 11.43 -5.51 -11.78
N ALA A 37 12.26 -5.96 -10.84
CA ALA A 37 11.78 -6.33 -9.51
C ALA A 37 11.13 -5.15 -8.78
N PHE A 38 11.75 -3.97 -8.83
CA PHE A 38 11.23 -2.79 -8.14
C PHE A 38 9.92 -2.28 -8.77
N ARG A 39 9.75 -2.36 -10.09
CA ARG A 39 8.46 -2.05 -10.72
C ARG A 39 7.38 -3.04 -10.32
N MET A 40 7.65 -4.33 -10.44
CA MET A 40 6.67 -5.37 -10.17
C MET A 40 6.24 -5.32 -8.69
N ILE A 41 7.20 -5.40 -7.78
CA ILE A 41 6.92 -5.39 -6.33
C ILE A 41 6.36 -4.03 -5.91
N GLY A 42 6.91 -2.93 -6.43
CA GLY A 42 6.46 -1.58 -6.10
C GLY A 42 5.00 -1.33 -6.47
N ILE A 43 4.60 -1.67 -7.70
CA ILE A 43 3.22 -1.52 -8.18
C ILE A 43 2.28 -2.47 -7.41
N MET A 44 2.67 -3.73 -7.23
CA MET A 44 1.84 -4.70 -6.49
C MET A 44 1.63 -4.28 -5.03
N ALA A 45 2.68 -3.81 -4.36
CA ALA A 45 2.57 -3.31 -2.99
C ALA A 45 1.71 -2.05 -2.91
N LEU A 46 1.91 -1.09 -3.81
CA LEU A 46 1.12 0.15 -3.83
C LEU A 46 -0.38 -0.14 -4.08
N ALA A 47 -0.68 -0.98 -5.06
CA ALA A 47 -2.05 -1.40 -5.36
C ALA A 47 -2.70 -2.13 -4.17
N GLY A 48 -1.96 -3.04 -3.53
CA GLY A 48 -2.42 -3.72 -2.32
C GLY A 48 -2.72 -2.75 -1.18
N GLY A 49 -1.85 -1.76 -0.96
CA GLY A 49 -2.07 -0.71 0.05
C GLY A 49 -3.34 0.11 -0.22
N VAL A 50 -3.56 0.54 -1.46
CA VAL A 50 -4.76 1.30 -1.86
C VAL A 50 -6.03 0.48 -1.65
N VAL A 51 -6.05 -0.78 -2.10
CA VAL A 51 -7.21 -1.68 -1.93
C VAL A 51 -7.49 -1.93 -0.45
N LEU A 52 -6.46 -2.08 0.37
CA LEU A 52 -6.62 -2.27 1.81
C LEU A 52 -7.17 -1.00 2.48
N ALA A 53 -6.71 0.19 2.09
CA ALA A 53 -7.26 1.46 2.57
C ALA A 53 -8.73 1.64 2.17
N MET A 54 -9.10 1.29 0.93
CA MET A 54 -10.50 1.32 0.47
C MET A 54 -11.36 0.35 1.28
N SER A 55 -10.87 -0.87 1.52
CA SER A 55 -11.56 -1.88 2.33
C SER A 55 -11.75 -1.41 3.78
N ALA A 56 -10.72 -0.82 4.39
CA ALA A 56 -10.79 -0.25 5.74
C ALA A 56 -11.77 0.92 5.82
N THR A 57 -11.83 1.76 4.78
CA THR A 57 -12.79 2.86 4.66
C THR A 57 -14.22 2.34 4.58
N ALA A 58 -14.47 1.31 3.76
CA ALA A 58 -15.78 0.68 3.65
C ALA A 58 -16.26 0.10 4.99
N MET A 59 -15.38 -0.64 5.69
CA MET A 59 -15.68 -1.18 7.02
C MET A 59 -15.96 -0.07 8.04
N TRP A 60 -15.21 1.03 8.00
CA TRP A 60 -15.44 2.16 8.88
C TRP A 60 -16.81 2.80 8.64
N GLN A 61 -17.17 3.07 7.38
CA GLN A 61 -18.46 3.65 7.00
C GLN A 61 -19.63 2.80 7.51
N TRP A 62 -19.57 1.48 7.33
CA TRP A 62 -20.61 0.57 7.81
C TRP A 62 -20.67 0.52 9.34
N SER A 63 -19.53 0.61 10.02
CA SER A 63 -19.47 0.64 11.48
C SER A 63 -20.00 1.94 12.10
N THR A 64 -20.05 3.04 11.33
CA THR A 64 -20.54 4.35 11.82
C THR A 64 -21.96 4.69 11.37
N GLY A 65 -22.48 4.02 10.34
CA GLY A 65 -23.81 4.25 9.79
C GLY A 65 -24.90 3.29 10.31
N GLY A 66 -24.57 2.41 11.24
CA GLY A 66 -25.48 1.50 11.92
C GLY A 66 -25.88 1.97 13.31
#